data_AF-A0A8J9VBY9-F1
#
_entry.id   AF-A0A8J9VBY9-F1
#
_cell.length_a   1.000
_cell.length_b   1.000
_cell.length_c   1.000
_cell.angle_alpha   90.00
_cell.angle_beta   90.00
_cell.angle_gamma   90.00
#
_symmetry.space_group_name_H-M   'P 1'
#
loop_
_entity.id
_entity.type
_entity.pdbx_description
1 polymer ?
#
loop_
_entity_poly.entity_id
_entity_poly.type
_entity_poly.pdbx_seq_one_letter_code
_entity_poly.pdbx_strand_id
1 'polypeptide(L)'
;MNSFFPLKVVRMHHCDKPWLTPEIKALIHQRQQAFLSSNRITWKYLRNKIQRMIKESKKAHFNTKVRSLKKEDAAQWHKEIKSMAKMTRAEPDIHIEGIDPSNKLGIANEINKILASVIQSLPPIDLSLLPSYLPSRPAPSVEPWEVYGKLQRVRTRKAAGPDGIPGKLIKLFAYELSSPLADILNCSLQHGLVPEKWKCATVVPIPKSKPPSVNELRPISLTSLLGKVAESFVTQWTLSDILPPIDIQQFGCLKGRSTTHCLLDLTNEIFKATDKPDLVTVYVTYVRPVLEYAATIWHSGLTTTLSNRIEKVQRRAVRIIRGADYTSYTDA
;
A
#
# COMPACT_ATOMS: atom_id res chain seq x y z
N MET A 1 47.09 -3.89 44.82
CA MET A 1 46.05 -4.39 43.90
C MET A 1 46.38 -4.15 42.42
N ASN A 2 46.88 -2.97 42.02
CA ASN A 2 47.23 -2.69 40.60
C ASN A 2 48.44 -3.48 40.04
N SER A 3 49.30 -4.09 40.88
CA SER A 3 50.41 -4.94 40.43
C SER A 3 49.96 -6.36 40.03
N PHE A 4 48.83 -6.83 40.54
CA PHE A 4 48.29 -8.17 40.26
C PHE A 4 47.02 -8.14 39.38
N PHE A 5 46.27 -7.02 39.39
CA PHE A 5 45.06 -6.82 38.59
C PHE A 5 45.10 -5.44 37.89
N PRO A 6 45.79 -5.30 36.75
CA PRO A 6 45.84 -4.05 36.02
C PRO A 6 44.46 -3.70 35.43
N LEU A 7 43.97 -2.49 35.73
CA LEU A 7 42.73 -1.97 35.16
C LEU A 7 42.91 -1.74 33.64
N LYS A 8 42.06 -2.37 32.83
CA LYS A 8 42.01 -2.15 31.37
C LYS A 8 40.84 -1.24 31.01
N VAL A 9 41.13 -0.10 30.39
CA VAL A 9 40.12 0.83 29.89
C VAL A 9 39.71 0.42 28.47
N VAL A 10 38.42 0.19 28.25
CA VAL A 10 37.84 -0.12 26.93
C VAL A 10 36.91 1.01 26.52
N ARG A 11 37.19 1.67 25.39
CA ARG A 11 36.34 2.76 24.87
C ARG A 11 35.07 2.20 24.21
N MET A 12 33.92 2.67 24.68
CA MET A 12 32.59 2.40 24.10
C MET A 12 32.09 3.67 23.41
N HIS A 13 31.56 3.54 22.19
CA HIS A 13 30.93 4.61 21.43
C HIS A 13 29.40 4.47 21.51
N HIS A 14 28.68 5.60 21.44
CA HIS A 14 27.21 5.62 21.43
C HIS A 14 26.61 4.93 20.19
N CYS A 15 27.36 4.84 19.08
CA CYS A 15 26.97 4.11 17.87
C CYS A 15 27.26 2.59 17.95
N ASP A 16 27.88 2.11 19.02
CA ASP A 16 28.14 0.68 19.14
C ASP A 16 26.84 -0.09 19.26
N LYS A 17 26.83 -1.26 18.64
CA LYS A 17 25.67 -2.16 18.74
C LYS A 17 25.44 -2.53 20.21
N PRO A 18 24.18 -2.57 20.69
CA PRO A 18 23.87 -2.81 22.10
C PRO A 18 24.40 -4.14 22.67
N TRP A 19 24.64 -5.12 21.79
CA TRP A 19 25.17 -6.45 22.13
C TRP A 19 26.71 -6.53 22.07
N LEU A 20 27.41 -5.40 21.91
CA LEU A 20 28.87 -5.35 21.83
C LEU A 20 29.43 -5.00 23.22
N THR A 21 29.90 -6.02 23.94
CA THR A 21 30.45 -5.86 25.30
C THR A 21 31.91 -5.40 25.29
N PRO A 22 32.41 -4.81 26.39
CA PRO A 22 33.83 -4.47 26.53
C PRO A 22 34.77 -5.66 26.29
N GLU A 23 34.35 -6.86 26.72
CA GLU A 23 35.08 -8.10 26.51
C GLU A 23 35.15 -8.49 25.02
N ILE A 24 34.04 -8.37 24.28
CA ILE A 24 34.02 -8.60 22.83
C ILE A 24 34.98 -7.62 22.12
N LYS A 25 34.98 -6.34 22.51
CA LYS A 25 35.90 -5.34 21.95
C LYS A 25 37.37 -5.68 22.24
N ALA A 26 37.69 -6.10 23.46
CA ALA A 26 39.04 -6.52 23.82
C ALA A 26 39.50 -7.71 22.96
N LEU A 27 38.63 -8.69 22.73
CA LEU A 27 38.93 -9.83 21.85
C LEU A 27 39.07 -9.42 20.38
N ILE A 28 38.28 -8.45 19.89
CA ILE A 28 38.43 -7.89 18.53
C ILE A 28 39.81 -7.27 18.36
N HIS A 29 40.29 -6.53 19.36
CA HIS A 29 41.62 -5.94 19.36
C HIS A 29 42.72 -7.00 19.38
N GLN A 30 42.61 -8.03 20.23
CA GLN A 30 43.55 -9.15 20.25
C GLN A 30 43.58 -9.92 18.92
N ARG A 31 42.41 -10.09 18.27
CA ARG A 31 42.32 -10.72 16.94
C ARG A 31 43.01 -9.85 15.88
N GLN A 32 42.88 -8.53 15.96
CA GLN A 32 43.58 -7.61 15.05
C GLN A 32 45.10 -7.67 15.25
N GLN A 33 45.58 -7.74 16.49
CA GLN A 33 47.01 -7.95 16.76
C GLN A 33 47.52 -9.30 16.24
N ALA A 34 46.76 -10.39 16.44
CA ALA A 34 47.11 -11.70 15.91
C ALA A 34 47.11 -11.77 14.37
N PHE A 35 46.29 -10.93 13.71
CA PHE A 35 46.30 -10.76 12.26
C PHE A 35 47.57 -10.06 11.79
N LEU A 36 47.95 -8.96 12.47
CA LEU A 36 49.15 -8.18 12.16
C LEU A 36 50.44 -8.98 12.41
N SER A 37 50.45 -9.84 13.43
CA SER A 37 51.60 -10.71 13.74
C SER A 37 51.64 -12.00 12.90
N SER A 38 50.86 -12.09 11.82
CA SER A 38 50.74 -13.27 10.93
C SER A 38 50.43 -14.62 11.63
N ASN A 39 49.89 -14.59 12.86
CA ASN A 39 49.59 -15.79 13.63
C ASN A 39 48.19 -16.33 13.27
N ARG A 40 48.15 -17.12 12.18
CA ARG A 40 46.91 -17.67 11.59
C ARG A 40 46.09 -18.54 12.54
N ILE A 41 46.73 -19.28 13.44
CA ILE A 41 46.07 -20.22 14.37
C ILE A 41 45.30 -19.41 15.42
N THR A 42 45.99 -18.47 16.07
CA THR A 42 45.41 -17.60 17.11
C THR A 42 44.30 -16.72 16.54
N TRP A 43 44.49 -16.22 15.30
CA TRP A 43 43.46 -15.45 14.61
C TRP A 43 42.17 -16.25 14.36
N LYS A 44 42.29 -17.50 13.85
CA LYS A 44 41.12 -18.36 13.61
C LYS A 44 40.36 -18.66 14.91
N TYR A 45 41.10 -18.97 15.98
CA TYR A 45 40.52 -19.20 17.31
C TYR A 45 39.75 -17.97 17.81
N LEU A 46 40.38 -16.80 17.79
CA LEU A 46 39.76 -15.55 18.24
C LEU A 46 38.56 -15.15 17.39
N ARG A 47 38.63 -15.32 16.06
CA ARG A 47 37.49 -15.08 15.15
C ARG A 47 36.27 -15.91 15.55
N ASN A 48 36.45 -17.22 15.76
CA ASN A 48 35.35 -18.12 16.11
C ASN A 48 34.79 -17.81 17.51
N LYS A 49 35.67 -17.52 18.47
CA LYS A 49 35.29 -17.11 19.83
C LYS A 49 34.46 -15.83 19.82
N ILE A 50 34.88 -14.81 19.07
CA ILE A 50 34.15 -13.55 18.89
C ILE A 50 32.77 -13.80 18.26
N GLN A 51 32.69 -14.61 17.21
CA GLN A 51 31.40 -14.92 16.57
C GLN A 51 30.44 -15.60 17.54
N ARG A 52 30.92 -16.55 18.35
CA ARG A 52 30.11 -17.21 19.39
C ARG A 52 29.62 -16.21 20.43
N MET A 53 30.52 -15.38 20.97
CA MET A 53 30.17 -14.38 21.99
C MET A 53 29.21 -13.31 21.49
N ILE A 54 29.34 -12.87 20.23
CA ILE A 54 28.38 -11.95 19.60
C ILE A 54 27.01 -12.61 19.45
N LYS A 55 26.96 -13.89 19.07
CA LYS A 55 25.70 -14.65 18.95
C LYS A 55 25.01 -14.78 20.30
N GLU A 56 25.75 -15.12 21.35
CA GLU A 56 25.26 -15.23 22.73
C GLU A 56 24.79 -13.87 23.27
N SER A 57 25.59 -12.82 23.13
CA SER A 57 25.24 -11.46 23.58
C SER A 57 24.02 -10.91 22.84
N LYS A 58 23.90 -11.17 21.53
CA LYS A 58 22.68 -10.84 20.78
C LYS A 58 21.46 -11.56 21.36
N LYS A 59 21.56 -12.88 21.57
CA LYS A 59 20.46 -13.68 22.13
C LYS A 59 20.05 -13.18 23.51
N ALA A 60 21.01 -12.90 24.39
CA ALA A 60 20.76 -12.36 25.72
C ALA A 60 20.09 -10.97 25.68
N HIS A 61 20.60 -10.06 24.82
CA HIS A 61 20.02 -8.73 24.64
C HIS A 61 18.57 -8.79 24.17
N PHE A 62 18.28 -9.56 23.11
CA PHE A 62 16.90 -9.69 22.61
C PHE A 62 15.99 -10.39 23.62
N ASN A 63 16.45 -11.43 24.32
CA ASN A 63 15.65 -12.09 25.35
C ASN A 63 15.30 -11.15 26.50
N THR A 64 16.24 -10.32 26.94
CA THR A 64 16.02 -9.34 28.01
C THR A 64 15.06 -8.26 27.55
N LYS A 65 15.25 -7.71 26.34
CA LYS A 65 14.38 -6.69 25.77
C LYS A 65 12.95 -7.22 25.52
N VAL A 66 12.79 -8.45 25.06
CA VAL A 66 11.47 -9.08 24.92
C VAL A 66 10.80 -9.32 26.28
N ARG A 67 11.57 -9.69 27.31
CA ARG A 67 11.04 -9.85 28.68
C ARG A 67 10.60 -8.53 29.30
N SER A 68 11.33 -7.44 29.08
CA SER A 68 10.94 -6.11 29.57
C SER A 68 9.70 -5.59 28.82
N LEU A 69 9.66 -5.75 27.49
CA LEU A 69 8.53 -5.30 26.66
C LEU A 69 7.23 -6.10 26.87
N LYS A 70 7.30 -7.32 27.42
CA LYS A 70 6.10 -8.08 27.82
C LYS A 70 5.38 -7.47 29.04
N LYS A 71 6.06 -6.62 29.81
CA LYS A 71 5.48 -5.92 30.97
C LYS A 71 4.93 -4.54 30.62
N GLU A 72 5.31 -3.98 29.47
CA GLU A 72 4.87 -2.66 29.00
C GLU A 72 3.78 -2.76 27.92
N ASP A 73 3.13 -1.62 27.67
CA ASP A 73 2.01 -1.43 26.75
C ASP A 73 2.20 -2.15 25.39
N ALA A 74 1.16 -2.88 24.96
CA ALA A 74 1.12 -3.62 23.71
C ALA A 74 1.42 -2.74 22.47
N ALA A 75 1.08 -1.45 22.50
CA ALA A 75 1.40 -0.51 21.43
C ALA A 75 2.92 -0.30 21.27
N GLN A 76 3.62 -0.17 22.41
CA GLN A 76 5.07 0.00 22.46
C GLN A 76 5.78 -1.27 22.00
N TRP A 77 5.27 -2.45 22.38
CA TRP A 77 5.73 -3.74 21.88
C TRP A 77 5.64 -3.85 20.35
N HIS A 78 4.49 -3.50 19.75
CA HIS A 78 4.31 -3.55 18.30
C HIS A 78 5.23 -2.56 17.56
N LYS A 79 5.47 -1.37 18.12
CA LYS A 79 6.38 -0.36 17.55
C LYS A 79 7.83 -0.84 17.55
N GLU A 80 8.28 -1.40 18.67
CA GLU A 80 9.63 -1.95 18.83
C GLU A 80 9.86 -3.18 17.94
N ILE A 81 8.87 -4.08 17.82
CA ILE A 81 8.93 -5.24 16.90
C ILE A 81 9.10 -4.75 15.45
N LYS A 82 8.30 -3.75 15.02
CA LYS A 82 8.40 -3.20 13.67
C LYS A 82 9.76 -2.54 13.42
N SER A 83 10.29 -1.82 14.41
CA SER A 83 11.64 -1.24 14.36
C SER A 83 12.72 -2.34 14.23
N MET A 84 12.68 -3.36 15.09
CA MET A 84 13.63 -4.49 15.09
C MET A 84 13.57 -5.30 13.79
N ALA A 85 12.39 -5.46 13.21
CA ALA A 85 12.18 -6.17 11.95
C ALA A 85 12.49 -5.30 10.71
N LYS A 86 12.94 -4.04 10.89
CA LYS A 86 13.10 -3.05 9.82
C LYS A 86 11.83 -2.85 8.97
N MET A 87 10.67 -3.07 9.58
CA MET A 87 9.34 -2.91 8.96
C MET A 87 8.76 -1.52 9.17
N THR A 88 9.47 -0.62 9.85
CA THR A 88 9.12 0.80 9.92
C THR A 88 9.28 1.43 8.53
N ARG A 89 8.17 1.89 7.94
CA ARG A 89 8.22 2.85 6.85
C ARG A 89 8.81 4.14 7.42
N ALA A 90 9.89 4.64 6.81
CA ALA A 90 10.37 5.99 7.09
C ALA A 90 9.23 6.98 6.81
N GLU A 91 9.07 7.99 7.67
CA GLU A 91 8.20 9.12 7.36
C GLU A 91 8.69 9.74 6.04
N PRO A 92 7.78 10.07 5.10
CA PRO A 92 8.19 10.78 3.90
C PRO A 92 8.75 12.13 4.31
N ASP A 93 10.01 12.38 3.97
CA ASP A 93 10.65 13.67 4.20
C ASP A 93 10.11 14.65 3.15
N ILE A 94 9.14 15.47 3.56
CA ILE A 94 8.50 16.46 2.71
C ILE A 94 9.15 17.80 3.02
N HIS A 95 9.98 18.28 2.11
CA HIS A 95 10.58 19.60 2.21
C HIS A 95 9.65 20.65 1.58
N ILE A 96 9.45 21.75 2.29
CA ILE A 96 8.79 22.95 1.80
C ILE A 96 9.82 24.07 1.85
N GLU A 97 10.01 24.75 0.72
CA GLU A 97 10.95 25.88 0.65
C GLU A 97 10.57 26.96 1.68
N GLY A 98 11.55 27.42 2.45
CA GLY A 98 11.37 28.47 3.45
C GLY A 98 10.87 28.02 4.82
N ILE A 99 10.64 26.72 5.05
CA ILE A 99 10.27 26.17 6.37
C ILE A 99 11.36 25.23 6.88
N ASP A 100 11.79 25.44 8.13
CA ASP A 100 12.69 24.52 8.81
C ASP A 100 12.06 23.11 8.89
N PRO A 101 12.75 22.06 8.42
CA PRO A 101 12.32 20.65 8.55
C PRO A 101 11.92 20.23 9.98
N SER A 102 12.41 20.91 11.01
CA SER A 102 12.03 20.66 12.40
C SER A 102 10.58 21.10 12.73
N ASN A 103 10.05 22.09 12.00
CA ASN A 103 8.72 22.66 12.23
C ASN A 103 7.62 21.88 11.49
N LYS A 104 7.29 20.70 12.03
CA LYS A 104 6.23 19.82 11.46
C LYS A 104 4.86 20.50 11.34
N LEU A 105 4.53 21.42 12.24
CA LEU A 105 3.25 22.15 12.22
C LEU A 105 3.21 23.15 11.05
N GLY A 106 4.29 23.90 10.83
CA GLY A 106 4.43 24.80 9.69
C GLY A 106 4.30 24.06 8.37
N ILE A 107 4.97 22.91 8.25
CA ILE A 107 4.88 22.04 7.07
C ILE A 107 3.43 21.58 6.83
N ALA A 108 2.74 21.12 7.88
CA ALA A 108 1.36 20.67 7.78
C ALA A 108 0.40 21.80 7.34
N ASN A 109 0.59 23.02 7.86
CA ASN A 109 -0.24 24.17 7.51
C ASN A 109 -0.08 24.58 6.04
N GLU A 110 1.16 24.60 5.51
CA GLU A 110 1.39 24.90 4.10
C GLU A 110 0.84 23.81 3.17
N ILE A 111 1.01 22.53 3.53
CA ILE A 111 0.37 21.43 2.79
C ILE A 111 -1.15 21.63 2.78
N ASN A 112 -1.74 21.98 3.92
CA ASN A 112 -3.19 22.20 4.01
C ASN A 112 -3.64 23.39 3.13
N LYS A 113 -2.90 24.50 3.10
CA LYS A 113 -3.19 25.64 2.21
C LYS A 113 -3.17 25.23 0.74
N ILE A 114 -2.14 24.49 0.32
CA ILE A 114 -1.98 24.03 -1.06
C ILE A 114 -3.11 23.06 -1.45
N LEU A 115 -3.45 22.11 -0.56
CA LEU A 115 -4.54 21.17 -0.84
C LEU A 115 -5.92 21.83 -0.82
N ALA A 116 -6.13 22.84 0.03
CA ALA A 116 -7.38 23.59 0.10
C ALA A 116 -7.58 24.50 -1.13
N SER A 117 -6.52 25.12 -1.66
CA SER A 117 -6.61 26.00 -2.83
C SER A 117 -7.11 25.27 -4.08
N VAL A 118 -6.80 23.99 -4.24
CA VAL A 118 -7.34 23.15 -5.32
C VAL A 118 -8.87 23.08 -5.29
N ILE A 119 -9.46 23.07 -4.09
CA ILE A 119 -10.90 22.86 -3.87
C ILE A 119 -11.69 24.18 -3.93
N GLN A 120 -11.06 25.34 -3.68
CA GLN A 120 -11.71 26.66 -3.73
C GLN A 120 -12.24 27.05 -5.13
N SER A 121 -11.89 26.31 -6.17
CA SER A 121 -12.35 26.53 -7.54
C SER A 121 -13.83 26.19 -7.77
N LEU A 122 -14.50 25.50 -6.84
CA LEU A 122 -15.89 25.09 -7.01
C LEU A 122 -16.85 26.12 -6.40
N PRO A 123 -17.80 26.69 -7.18
CA PRO A 123 -18.81 27.59 -6.63
C PRO A 123 -19.76 26.82 -5.69
N PRO A 124 -20.39 27.50 -4.71
CA PRO A 124 -21.47 26.92 -3.93
C PRO A 124 -22.58 26.40 -4.85
N ILE A 125 -23.18 25.27 -4.49
CA ILE A 125 -24.31 24.72 -5.25
C ILE A 125 -25.49 25.69 -5.12
N ASP A 126 -25.94 26.22 -6.27
CA ASP A 126 -27.17 27.00 -6.34
C ASP A 126 -28.37 26.04 -6.42
N LEU A 127 -29.10 25.93 -5.30
CA LEU A 127 -30.27 25.06 -5.21
C LEU A 127 -31.41 25.48 -6.14
N SER A 128 -31.42 26.74 -6.60
CA SER A 128 -32.45 27.25 -7.52
C SER A 128 -32.27 26.72 -8.95
N LEU A 129 -31.05 26.31 -9.31
CA LEU A 129 -30.72 25.75 -10.63
C LEU A 129 -30.94 24.24 -10.71
N LEU A 130 -31.24 23.58 -9.58
CA LEU A 130 -31.52 22.15 -9.59
C LEU A 130 -32.85 21.92 -10.29
N PRO A 131 -32.91 21.05 -11.32
CA PRO A 131 -34.16 20.79 -12.02
C PRO A 131 -35.16 20.20 -11.03
N SER A 132 -36.19 20.99 -10.72
CA SER A 132 -37.29 20.62 -9.84
C SER A 132 -38.19 19.62 -10.56
N TYR A 133 -37.74 18.37 -10.66
CA TYR A 133 -38.61 17.27 -11.08
C TYR A 133 -39.58 16.96 -9.94
N LEU A 134 -40.67 17.71 -9.90
CA LEU A 134 -41.81 17.45 -9.03
C LEU A 134 -42.84 16.59 -9.77
N PRO A 135 -43.48 15.63 -9.07
CA PRO A 135 -43.34 15.37 -7.64
C PRO A 135 -42.06 14.58 -7.31
N SER A 136 -41.36 15.01 -6.25
CA SER A 136 -40.20 14.27 -5.74
C SER A 136 -40.68 12.92 -5.21
N ARG A 137 -39.96 11.84 -5.54
CA ARG A 137 -40.18 10.55 -4.88
C ARG A 137 -40.00 10.73 -3.36
N PRO A 138 -40.79 10.03 -2.53
CA PRO A 138 -40.60 10.07 -1.09
C PRO A 138 -39.18 9.61 -0.75
N ALA A 139 -38.61 10.17 0.33
CA ALA A 139 -37.31 9.75 0.81
C ALA A 139 -37.32 8.23 1.08
N PRO A 140 -36.33 7.48 0.60
CA PRO A 140 -36.24 6.05 0.88
C PRO A 140 -36.09 5.81 2.39
N SER A 141 -36.76 4.78 2.89
CA SER A 141 -36.59 4.30 4.27
C SER A 141 -35.44 3.29 4.31
N VAL A 142 -34.65 3.34 5.37
CA VAL A 142 -33.59 2.38 5.68
C VAL A 142 -33.99 1.58 6.90
N GLU A 143 -34.03 0.26 6.76
CA GLU A 143 -34.35 -0.62 7.88
C GLU A 143 -33.09 -1.06 8.65
N PRO A 144 -33.19 -1.33 9.97
CA PRO A 144 -32.03 -1.74 10.78
C PRO A 144 -31.28 -2.96 10.23
N TRP A 145 -31.99 -3.94 9.66
CA TRP A 145 -31.37 -5.14 9.09
C TRP A 145 -30.51 -4.84 7.85
N GLU A 146 -30.87 -3.82 7.06
CA GLU A 146 -30.06 -3.38 5.92
C GLU A 146 -28.75 -2.74 6.40
N VAL A 147 -28.87 -1.89 7.44
CA VAL A 147 -27.72 -1.25 8.09
C VAL A 147 -26.80 -2.31 8.68
N TYR A 148 -27.33 -3.28 9.42
CA TYR A 148 -26.58 -4.42 9.93
C TYR A 148 -25.80 -5.13 8.82
N GLY A 149 -26.45 -5.39 7.68
CA GLY A 149 -25.80 -5.98 6.51
C GLY A 149 -24.62 -5.16 5.98
N LYS A 150 -24.72 -3.82 5.96
CA LYS A 150 -23.62 -2.94 5.54
C LYS A 150 -22.51 -2.90 6.60
N LEU A 151 -22.85 -2.81 7.89
CA LEU A 151 -21.91 -2.82 9.01
C LEU A 151 -21.07 -4.11 9.04
N GLN A 152 -21.69 -5.26 8.77
CA GLN A 152 -20.98 -6.55 8.68
C GLN A 152 -19.96 -6.61 7.53
N ARG A 153 -20.10 -5.76 6.51
CA ARG A 153 -19.18 -5.68 5.35
C ARG A 153 -18.09 -4.61 5.53
N VAL A 154 -18.09 -3.87 6.63
CA VAL A 154 -17.06 -2.87 6.94
C VAL A 154 -15.69 -3.53 7.01
N ARG A 155 -14.71 -2.90 6.36
CA ARG A 155 -13.32 -3.39 6.32
C ARG A 155 -12.61 -3.09 7.64
N THR A 156 -12.36 -4.13 8.43
CA THR A 156 -11.79 -4.01 9.79
C THR A 156 -10.35 -3.50 9.86
N ARG A 157 -9.59 -3.59 8.76
CA ARG A 157 -8.18 -3.17 8.69
C ARG A 157 -7.96 -1.77 8.09
N LYS A 158 -9.04 -1.04 7.78
CA LYS A 158 -8.94 0.32 7.26
C LYS A 158 -8.73 1.32 8.40
N ALA A 159 -8.08 2.43 8.10
CA ALA A 159 -7.89 3.53 9.05
C ALA A 159 -9.24 4.14 9.43
N ALA A 160 -9.35 4.59 10.69
CA ALA A 160 -10.49 5.34 11.19
C ALA A 160 -10.51 6.77 10.61
N GLY A 161 -11.69 7.38 10.64
CA GLY A 161 -11.85 8.80 10.32
C GLY A 161 -11.55 9.70 11.53
N PRO A 162 -12.02 10.95 11.52
CA PRO A 162 -11.81 11.91 12.63
C PRO A 162 -12.46 11.47 13.94
N ASP A 163 -13.45 10.59 13.88
CA ASP A 163 -14.14 9.99 15.03
C ASP A 163 -13.28 8.95 15.78
N GLY A 164 -12.17 8.49 15.19
CA GLY A 164 -11.26 7.52 15.79
C GLY A 164 -11.85 6.11 15.94
N ILE A 165 -13.05 5.85 15.43
CA ILE A 165 -13.74 4.57 15.61
C ILE A 165 -13.17 3.53 14.63
N PRO A 166 -12.53 2.45 15.10
CA PRO A 166 -11.97 1.44 14.21
C PRO A 166 -13.06 0.58 13.58
N GLY A 167 -12.89 0.20 12.31
CA GLY A 167 -13.85 -0.68 11.62
C GLY A 167 -14.04 -2.05 12.29
N LYS A 168 -13.06 -2.52 13.08
CA LYS A 168 -13.20 -3.73 13.90
C LYS A 168 -14.27 -3.57 14.98
N LEU A 169 -14.33 -2.41 15.64
CA LEU A 169 -15.32 -2.11 16.68
C LEU A 169 -16.72 -2.05 16.06
N ILE A 170 -16.85 -1.35 14.94
CA ILE A 170 -18.11 -1.21 14.19
C ILE A 170 -18.68 -2.57 13.80
N LYS A 171 -17.83 -3.48 13.31
CA LYS A 171 -18.25 -4.82 12.92
C LYS A 171 -18.59 -5.70 14.12
N LEU A 172 -17.89 -5.53 15.25
CA LEU A 172 -18.15 -6.28 16.49
C LEU A 172 -19.52 -5.93 17.07
N PHE A 173 -19.85 -4.64 17.11
CA PHE A 173 -21.12 -4.13 17.64
C PHE A 173 -22.14 -3.82 16.55
N ALA A 174 -22.07 -4.53 15.42
CA ALA A 174 -22.89 -4.22 14.26
C ALA A 174 -24.39 -4.39 14.56
N TYR A 175 -24.75 -5.33 15.43
CA TYR A 175 -26.13 -5.59 15.81
C TYR A 175 -26.69 -4.42 16.62
N GLU A 176 -25.99 -4.00 17.66
CA GLU A 176 -26.37 -2.92 18.57
C GLU A 176 -26.36 -1.56 17.87
N LEU A 177 -25.43 -1.34 16.93
CA LEU A 177 -25.33 -0.09 16.17
C LEU A 177 -26.36 0.01 15.04
N SER A 178 -26.99 -1.09 14.63
CA SER A 178 -27.83 -1.13 13.43
C SER A 178 -29.09 -0.26 13.54
N SER A 179 -29.84 -0.40 14.64
CA SER A 179 -31.04 0.40 14.91
C SER A 179 -30.76 1.90 15.05
N PRO A 180 -29.86 2.34 15.96
CA PRO A 180 -29.64 3.79 16.14
C PRO A 180 -29.06 4.44 14.89
N LEU A 181 -28.25 3.71 14.11
CA LEU A 181 -27.75 4.25 12.85
C LEU A 181 -28.85 4.35 11.79
N ALA A 182 -29.79 3.41 11.73
CA ALA A 182 -30.96 3.51 10.85
C ALA A 182 -31.80 4.75 11.20
N ASP A 183 -32.05 4.99 12.49
CA ASP A 183 -32.80 6.16 12.95
C ASP A 183 -32.12 7.47 12.55
N ILE A 184 -30.79 7.56 12.73
CA ILE A 184 -30.00 8.72 12.30
C ILE A 184 -30.07 8.92 10.78
N LEU A 185 -29.97 7.83 9.99
CA LEU A 185 -30.04 7.89 8.53
C LEU A 185 -31.41 8.37 8.05
N ASN A 186 -32.49 7.77 8.57
CA ASN A 186 -33.85 8.15 8.19
C ASN A 186 -34.15 9.60 8.58
N CYS A 187 -33.73 10.03 9.78
CA CYS A 187 -33.84 11.43 10.18
C CYS A 187 -33.05 12.36 9.24
N SER A 188 -31.82 12.00 8.89
CA SER A 188 -30.98 12.76 7.96
C SER A 188 -31.62 12.89 6.57
N LEU A 189 -32.21 11.80 6.05
CA LEU A 189 -32.88 11.78 4.75
C LEU A 189 -34.18 12.58 4.74
N GLN A 190 -34.97 12.52 5.81
CA GLN A 190 -36.22 13.27 5.93
C GLN A 190 -35.99 14.79 6.00
N HIS A 191 -34.95 15.21 6.72
CA HIS A 191 -34.66 16.64 6.92
C HIS A 191 -33.66 17.21 5.90
N GLY A 192 -33.01 16.36 5.09
CA GLY A 192 -31.93 16.78 4.19
C GLY A 192 -30.68 17.26 4.93
N LEU A 193 -30.48 16.86 6.19
CA LEU A 193 -29.40 17.32 7.05
C LEU A 193 -28.43 16.18 7.37
N VAL A 194 -27.20 16.26 6.88
CA VAL A 194 -26.14 15.29 7.19
C VAL A 194 -25.46 15.65 8.52
N PRO A 195 -25.23 14.69 9.44
CA PRO A 195 -24.48 14.91 10.67
C PRO A 195 -23.13 15.58 10.45
N GLU A 196 -22.81 16.58 11.26
CA GLU A 196 -21.57 17.37 11.11
C GLU A 196 -20.31 16.50 11.16
N LYS A 197 -20.27 15.51 12.06
CA LYS A 197 -19.15 14.57 12.18
C LYS A 197 -18.91 13.75 10.89
N TRP A 198 -19.93 13.55 10.06
CA TRP A 198 -19.78 12.84 8.78
C TRP A 198 -19.28 13.76 7.67
N LYS A 199 -19.40 15.08 7.84
CA LYS A 199 -18.85 16.09 6.91
C LYS A 199 -17.35 16.34 7.12
N CYS A 200 -16.81 15.94 8.27
CA CYS A 200 -15.39 16.10 8.58
C CYS A 200 -14.53 14.97 7.98
N ALA A 201 -13.29 15.29 7.60
CA ALA A 201 -12.30 14.32 7.16
C ALA A 201 -10.91 14.62 7.72
N THR A 202 -10.12 13.58 7.99
CA THR A 202 -8.69 13.71 8.27
C THR A 202 -7.93 13.53 6.95
N VAL A 203 -7.30 14.59 6.46
CA VAL A 203 -6.55 14.57 5.20
C VAL A 203 -5.13 14.07 5.44
N VAL A 204 -4.77 12.97 4.79
CA VAL A 204 -3.43 12.39 4.83
C VAL A 204 -2.75 12.64 3.48
N PRO A 205 -1.69 13.47 3.41
CA PRO A 205 -0.96 13.70 2.18
C PRO A 205 -0.11 12.47 1.82
N ILE A 206 -0.30 11.92 0.62
CA ILE A 206 0.47 10.78 0.13
C ILE A 206 1.29 11.18 -1.11
N PRO A 207 2.63 11.04 -1.08
CA PRO A 207 3.49 11.26 -2.24
C PRO A 207 3.13 10.41 -3.46
N LYS A 208 3.13 11.02 -4.66
CA LYS A 208 3.10 10.30 -5.95
C LYS A 208 4.45 9.67 -6.28
N SER A 209 5.55 10.38 -6.02
CA SER A 209 6.92 10.01 -6.38
C SER A 209 7.84 10.01 -5.14
N LYS A 210 9.09 9.57 -5.33
CA LYS A 210 10.14 9.63 -4.32
C LYS A 210 11.40 10.22 -4.97
N PRO A 211 11.97 11.33 -4.45
CA PRO A 211 11.50 12.12 -3.30
C PRO A 211 10.20 12.90 -3.60
N PRO A 212 9.39 13.22 -2.59
CA PRO A 212 8.13 13.94 -2.79
C PRO A 212 8.36 15.42 -3.10
N SER A 213 7.74 15.94 -4.16
CA SER A 213 7.49 17.38 -4.31
C SER A 213 6.13 17.73 -3.68
N VAL A 214 5.97 18.97 -3.20
CA VAL A 214 4.74 19.42 -2.51
C VAL A 214 3.52 19.36 -3.43
N ASN A 215 3.71 19.66 -4.72
CA ASN A 215 2.65 19.62 -5.74
C ASN A 215 2.27 18.19 -6.17
N GLU A 216 3.06 17.19 -5.79
CA GLU A 216 2.82 15.78 -6.09
C GLU A 216 2.20 15.01 -4.91
N LEU A 217 1.66 15.72 -3.92
CA LEU A 217 0.92 15.12 -2.82
C LEU A 217 -0.53 14.85 -3.22
N ARG A 218 -1.00 13.62 -2.98
CA ARG A 218 -2.42 13.26 -3.08
C ARG A 218 -3.10 13.50 -1.74
N PRO A 219 -4.18 14.29 -1.66
CA PRO A 219 -5.00 14.39 -0.45
C PRO A 219 -5.85 13.13 -0.31
N ILE A 220 -5.51 12.24 0.64
CA ILE A 220 -6.39 11.12 0.98
C ILE A 220 -7.25 11.50 2.18
N SER A 221 -8.55 11.69 1.93
CA SER A 221 -9.53 12.01 2.97
C SER A 221 -9.98 10.74 3.71
N LEU A 222 -9.64 10.64 4.98
CA LEU A 222 -10.21 9.65 5.89
C LEU A 222 -11.51 10.23 6.49
N THR A 223 -12.65 9.81 5.96
CA THR A 223 -13.99 10.17 6.49
C THR A 223 -14.51 9.13 7.49
N SER A 224 -15.53 9.51 8.26
CA SER A 224 -16.21 8.62 9.22
C SER A 224 -16.65 7.32 8.55
N LEU A 225 -16.41 6.18 9.22
CA LEU A 225 -16.84 4.88 8.70
C LEU A 225 -18.36 4.71 8.72
N LEU A 226 -19.04 5.33 9.69
CA LEU A 226 -20.52 5.35 9.73
C LEU A 226 -21.08 6.26 8.63
N GLY A 227 -20.42 7.40 8.38
CA GLY A 227 -20.73 8.24 7.22
C GLY A 227 -20.60 7.49 5.88
N LYS A 228 -19.57 6.66 5.71
CA LYS A 228 -19.44 5.79 4.52
C LYS A 228 -20.55 4.76 4.39
N VAL A 229 -21.10 4.27 5.51
CA VAL A 229 -22.28 3.39 5.48
C VAL A 229 -23.48 4.17 4.96
N ALA A 230 -23.70 5.39 5.45
CA ALA A 230 -24.73 6.32 4.94
C ALA A 230 -24.61 6.57 3.44
N GLU A 231 -23.42 7.00 3.01
CA GLU A 231 -23.09 7.26 1.61
C GLU A 231 -23.35 6.03 0.73
N SER A 232 -23.14 4.82 1.26
CA SER A 232 -23.36 3.60 0.49
C SER A 232 -24.83 3.30 0.17
N PHE A 233 -25.77 3.82 0.97
CA PHE A 233 -27.20 3.76 0.67
C PHE A 233 -27.56 4.78 -0.40
N VAL A 234 -27.15 6.04 -0.20
CA VAL A 234 -27.37 7.12 -1.17
C VAL A 234 -26.79 6.74 -2.53
N THR A 235 -25.53 6.30 -2.56
CA THR A 235 -24.86 5.84 -3.79
C THR A 235 -25.62 4.70 -4.46
N GLN A 236 -26.17 3.75 -3.69
CA GLN A 236 -26.93 2.63 -4.26
C GLN A 236 -28.19 3.12 -4.97
N TRP A 237 -28.93 4.05 -4.37
CA TRP A 237 -30.14 4.62 -4.98
C TRP A 237 -29.82 5.54 -6.16
N THR A 238 -28.83 6.42 -6.02
CA THR A 238 -28.46 7.33 -7.10
C THR A 238 -27.88 6.57 -8.30
N LEU A 239 -27.09 5.51 -8.07
CA LEU A 239 -26.58 4.69 -9.17
C LEU A 239 -27.68 3.99 -9.95
N SER A 240 -28.80 3.56 -9.33
CA SER A 240 -29.90 2.97 -10.12
C SER A 240 -30.50 3.94 -11.13
N ASP A 241 -30.50 5.24 -10.82
CA ASP A 241 -31.00 6.27 -11.74
C ASP A 241 -29.93 6.72 -12.76
N ILE A 242 -28.65 6.75 -12.37
CA ILE A 242 -27.55 7.21 -13.24
C ILE A 242 -27.07 6.13 -14.21
N LEU A 243 -27.06 4.84 -13.84
CA LEU A 243 -26.45 3.78 -14.65
C LEU A 243 -27.06 3.57 -16.05
N PRO A 244 -28.40 3.63 -16.26
CA PRO A 244 -28.99 3.36 -17.58
C PRO A 244 -28.47 4.24 -18.74
N PRO A 245 -28.29 5.58 -18.57
CA PRO A 245 -27.75 6.43 -19.63
C PRO A 245 -26.21 6.43 -19.76
N ILE A 246 -25.47 5.69 -18.94
CA ILE A 246 -23.99 5.70 -19.03
C ILE A 246 -23.52 4.98 -20.29
N ASP A 247 -22.52 5.56 -20.96
CA ASP A 247 -21.84 4.98 -22.12
C ASP A 247 -21.35 3.53 -21.85
N ILE A 248 -21.62 2.64 -22.80
CA ILE A 248 -21.17 1.25 -22.77
C ILE A 248 -19.65 1.15 -22.81
N GLN A 249 -18.91 2.19 -23.21
CA GLN A 249 -17.45 2.30 -23.17
C GLN A 249 -16.91 2.96 -21.89
N GLN A 250 -17.76 3.29 -20.91
CA GLN A 250 -17.29 3.75 -19.61
C GLN A 250 -16.69 2.57 -18.81
N PHE A 251 -15.36 2.47 -18.75
CA PHE A 251 -14.69 1.39 -18.02
C PHE A 251 -14.31 1.74 -16.57
N GLY A 252 -14.19 3.04 -16.27
CA GLY A 252 -13.84 3.54 -14.95
C GLY A 252 -15.03 3.62 -14.00
N CYS A 253 -14.78 3.33 -12.72
CA CYS A 253 -15.73 3.54 -11.61
C CYS A 253 -17.05 2.74 -11.70
N LEU A 254 -17.15 1.75 -12.60
CA LEU A 254 -18.31 0.87 -12.74
C LEU A 254 -18.02 -0.52 -12.16
N LYS A 255 -19.03 -1.12 -11.53
CA LYS A 255 -18.94 -2.47 -10.97
C LYS A 255 -18.73 -3.49 -12.09
N GLY A 256 -17.79 -4.41 -11.91
CA GLY A 256 -17.48 -5.46 -12.89
C GLY A 256 -16.62 -5.02 -14.07
N ARG A 257 -16.23 -3.74 -14.12
CA ARG A 257 -15.33 -3.19 -15.14
C ARG A 257 -14.00 -2.76 -14.54
N SER A 258 -12.99 -2.67 -15.38
CA SER A 258 -11.62 -2.35 -14.98
C SER A 258 -10.84 -1.79 -16.18
N THR A 259 -9.67 -1.23 -15.90
CA THR A 259 -8.73 -0.75 -16.93
C THR A 259 -8.30 -1.86 -17.89
N THR A 260 -8.32 -3.13 -17.46
CA THR A 260 -8.03 -4.27 -18.34
C THR A 260 -9.08 -4.47 -19.42
N HIS A 261 -10.35 -4.20 -19.14
CA HIS A 261 -11.41 -4.27 -20.15
C HIS A 261 -11.23 -3.15 -21.18
N CYS A 262 -10.87 -1.94 -20.74
CA CYS A 262 -10.55 -0.82 -21.63
C CYS A 262 -9.37 -1.16 -22.56
N LEU A 263 -8.29 -1.72 -22.00
CA LEU A 263 -7.14 -2.14 -22.82
C LEU A 263 -7.51 -3.24 -23.81
N LEU A 264 -8.32 -4.21 -23.38
CA LEU A 264 -8.76 -5.30 -24.25
C LEU A 264 -9.60 -4.75 -25.42
N ASP A 265 -10.54 -3.87 -25.13
CA ASP A 265 -11.38 -3.22 -26.15
C ASP A 265 -10.54 -2.39 -27.12
N LEU A 266 -9.65 -1.54 -26.60
CA LEU A 266 -8.70 -0.76 -27.40
C LEU A 266 -7.82 -1.65 -28.29
N THR A 267 -7.23 -2.72 -27.73
CA THR A 267 -6.42 -3.64 -28.52
C THR A 267 -7.23 -4.32 -29.60
N ASN A 268 -8.47 -4.73 -29.30
CA ASN A 268 -9.36 -5.37 -30.26
C ASN A 268 -9.71 -4.43 -31.42
N GLU A 269 -9.99 -3.15 -31.15
CA GLU A 269 -10.24 -2.15 -32.19
C GLU A 269 -8.98 -1.91 -33.05
N ILE A 270 -7.80 -1.83 -32.44
CA ILE A 270 -6.53 -1.74 -33.17
C ILE A 270 -6.34 -2.99 -34.04
N PHE A 271 -6.58 -4.19 -33.52
CA PHE A 271 -6.45 -5.44 -34.27
C PHE A 271 -7.43 -5.53 -35.46
N LYS A 272 -8.65 -5.02 -35.32
CA LYS A 272 -9.62 -4.96 -36.43
C LYS A 272 -9.19 -3.98 -37.53
N ALA A 273 -8.56 -2.88 -37.14
CA ALA A 273 -8.13 -1.82 -38.06
C ALA A 273 -6.75 -2.08 -38.70
N THR A 274 -5.99 -3.07 -38.22
CA THR A 274 -4.65 -3.39 -38.73
C THR A 274 -4.72 -4.57 -39.68
N ASP A 275 -4.11 -4.43 -40.86
CA ASP A 275 -4.02 -5.51 -41.83
C ASP A 275 -3.24 -6.71 -41.26
N LYS A 276 -3.69 -7.93 -41.60
CA LYS A 276 -3.02 -9.18 -41.19
C LYS A 276 -1.48 -9.16 -41.38
N PRO A 277 -0.91 -8.72 -42.52
CA PRO A 277 0.55 -8.63 -42.69
C PRO A 277 1.23 -7.69 -41.69
N ASP A 278 0.61 -6.56 -41.36
CA ASP A 278 1.17 -5.61 -40.39
C ASP A 278 1.14 -6.18 -38.98
N LEU A 279 0.09 -6.93 -38.62
CA LEU A 279 0.02 -7.66 -37.36
C LEU A 279 1.10 -8.75 -37.23
N VAL A 280 1.42 -9.45 -38.33
CA VAL A 280 2.55 -10.40 -38.35
C VAL A 280 3.86 -9.65 -38.12
N THR A 281 4.06 -8.52 -38.82
CA THR A 281 5.25 -7.66 -38.64
C THR A 281 5.40 -7.19 -37.20
N VAL A 282 4.34 -6.68 -36.56
CA VAL A 282 4.36 -6.24 -35.15
C VAL A 282 4.66 -7.41 -34.21
N TYR A 283 4.07 -8.59 -34.45
CA TYR A 283 4.33 -9.78 -33.65
C TYR A 283 5.81 -10.21 -33.74
N VAL A 284 6.37 -10.27 -34.94
CA VAL A 284 7.77 -10.66 -35.18
C VAL A 284 8.75 -9.64 -34.62
N THR A 285 8.45 -8.35 -34.71
CA THR A 285 9.37 -7.27 -34.30
C THR A 285 9.33 -6.95 -32.81
N TYR A 286 8.17 -7.03 -32.14
CA TYR A 286 8.03 -6.64 -30.74
C TYR A 286 7.73 -7.78 -29.78
N VAL A 287 6.89 -8.75 -30.17
CA VAL A 287 6.39 -9.79 -29.24
C VAL A 287 7.31 -11.01 -29.24
N ARG A 288 7.68 -11.51 -30.42
CA ARG A 288 8.57 -12.67 -30.59
C ARG A 288 9.91 -12.46 -29.87
N PRO A 289 10.63 -11.33 -30.02
CA PRO A 289 11.91 -11.14 -29.37
C PRO A 289 11.80 -11.08 -27.85
N VAL A 290 10.70 -10.56 -27.29
CA VAL A 290 10.48 -10.56 -25.83
C VAL A 290 10.18 -11.97 -25.32
N LEU A 291 9.40 -12.77 -26.03
CA LEU A 291 9.12 -14.16 -25.64
C LEU A 291 10.39 -15.03 -25.76
N GLU A 292 11.20 -14.82 -26.79
CA GLU A 292 12.46 -15.54 -27.00
C GLU A 292 13.58 -15.05 -26.07
N TYR A 293 13.63 -13.75 -25.76
CA TYR A 293 14.54 -13.16 -24.77
C TYR A 293 14.17 -13.55 -23.34
N ALA A 294 12.88 -13.50 -22.96
CA ALA A 294 12.42 -13.98 -21.66
C ALA A 294 12.57 -15.50 -21.53
N ALA A 295 12.76 -16.22 -22.65
CA ALA A 295 13.21 -17.60 -22.69
C ALA A 295 14.74 -17.75 -22.53
N THR A 296 15.46 -16.77 -21.97
CA THR A 296 16.86 -16.90 -21.50
C THR A 296 17.02 -17.84 -20.29
N ILE A 297 16.33 -18.97 -20.33
CA ILE A 297 16.79 -20.25 -19.79
C ILE A 297 17.08 -21.17 -20.99
N TRP A 298 17.87 -20.70 -21.96
CA TRP A 298 18.61 -21.60 -22.86
C TRP A 298 19.83 -22.19 -22.13
N HIS A 299 19.62 -22.63 -20.89
CA HIS A 299 20.53 -23.52 -20.19
C HIS A 299 20.13 -24.95 -20.60
N SER A 300 21.07 -25.90 -20.57
CA SER A 300 20.84 -27.35 -20.75
C SER A 300 19.77 -27.97 -19.84
N GLY A 301 19.15 -27.19 -18.95
CA GLY A 301 18.07 -27.60 -18.04
C GLY A 301 16.65 -27.26 -18.51
N LEU A 302 16.45 -26.66 -19.69
CA LEU A 302 15.11 -26.47 -20.25
C LEU A 302 14.55 -27.82 -20.72
N THR A 303 13.55 -28.34 -20.02
CA THR A 303 12.90 -29.59 -20.45
C THR A 303 12.16 -29.38 -21.78
N THR A 304 12.13 -30.42 -22.62
CA THR A 304 11.36 -30.44 -23.88
C THR A 304 9.91 -30.00 -23.67
N THR A 305 9.34 -30.29 -22.51
CA THR A 305 7.99 -29.87 -22.12
C THR A 305 7.84 -28.35 -22.01
N LEU A 306 8.80 -27.64 -21.42
CA LEU A 306 8.75 -26.19 -21.28
C LEU A 306 8.94 -25.48 -22.63
N SER A 307 9.88 -25.97 -23.44
CA SER A 307 10.06 -25.50 -24.82
C SER A 307 8.77 -25.65 -25.63
N ASN A 308 8.15 -26.83 -25.58
CA ASN A 308 6.86 -27.08 -26.26
C ASN A 308 5.72 -26.20 -25.75
N ARG A 309 5.76 -25.74 -24.48
CA ARG A 309 4.72 -24.83 -23.94
C ARG A 309 4.89 -23.41 -24.47
N ILE A 310 6.12 -22.91 -24.58
CA ILE A 310 6.42 -21.60 -25.16
C ILE A 310 6.02 -21.59 -26.65
N GLU A 311 6.43 -22.63 -27.37
CA GLU A 311 6.10 -22.82 -28.78
C GLU A 311 4.57 -22.88 -29.02
N LYS A 312 3.82 -23.54 -28.13
CA LYS A 312 2.33 -23.56 -28.20
C LYS A 312 1.72 -22.16 -28.07
N VAL A 313 2.28 -21.29 -27.24
CA VAL A 313 1.80 -19.91 -27.08
C VAL A 313 2.08 -19.11 -28.35
N GLN A 314 3.28 -19.24 -28.91
CA GLN A 314 3.67 -18.55 -30.14
C GLN A 314 2.83 -19.00 -31.35
N ARG A 315 2.63 -20.31 -31.53
CA ARG A 315 1.75 -20.86 -32.58
C ARG A 315 0.30 -20.39 -32.43
N ARG A 316 -0.19 -20.30 -31.19
CA ARG A 316 -1.54 -19.80 -30.93
C ARG A 316 -1.65 -18.32 -31.32
N ALA A 317 -0.65 -17.49 -31.01
CA ALA A 317 -0.64 -16.08 -31.38
C ALA A 317 -0.64 -15.89 -32.91
N VAL A 318 0.23 -16.57 -33.64
CA VAL A 318 0.28 -16.50 -35.12
C VAL A 318 -1.02 -17.02 -35.75
N ARG A 319 -1.61 -18.10 -35.20
CA ARG A 319 -2.89 -18.62 -35.68
C ARG A 319 -4.04 -17.63 -35.46
N ILE A 320 -4.04 -16.87 -34.36
CA ILE A 320 -5.03 -15.82 -34.12
C ILE A 320 -4.89 -14.71 -35.18
N ILE A 321 -3.66 -14.35 -35.55
CA ILE A 321 -3.40 -13.31 -36.55
C ILE A 321 -3.77 -13.77 -37.97
N ARG A 322 -3.32 -14.96 -38.40
CA ARG A 322 -3.53 -15.43 -39.79
C ARG A 322 -4.87 -16.11 -40.02
N GLY A 323 -5.50 -16.66 -38.97
CA GLY A 323 -6.80 -17.34 -39.06
C GLY A 323 -6.74 -18.56 -39.98
N ALA A 324 -7.58 -18.57 -41.03
CA ALA A 324 -7.65 -19.66 -42.02
C ALA A 324 -6.37 -19.80 -42.87
N ASP A 325 -5.55 -18.75 -42.96
CA ASP A 325 -4.33 -18.72 -43.77
C ASP A 325 -3.11 -19.32 -43.03
N TYR A 326 -3.32 -19.93 -41.85
CA TYR A 326 -2.25 -20.53 -41.06
C TYR A 326 -1.94 -21.96 -41.53
N THR A 327 -0.88 -22.12 -42.32
CA THR A 327 -0.39 -23.40 -42.82
C THR A 327 0.75 -23.99 -41.97
N SER A 328 1.74 -23.18 -41.61
CA SER A 328 2.87 -23.60 -40.78
C SER A 328 3.39 -22.45 -39.89
N TYR A 329 4.08 -22.80 -38.80
CA TYR A 329 4.74 -21.82 -37.93
C TYR A 329 5.91 -21.10 -38.64
N THR A 330 6.47 -21.72 -39.68
CA THR A 330 7.55 -21.16 -40.51
C THR A 330 7.11 -19.98 -41.37
N ASP A 331 5.80 -19.75 -41.50
CA ASP A 331 5.23 -18.72 -42.38
C ASP A 331 5.00 -17.39 -41.64
N ALA A 332 5.68 -17.20 -40.50
CA ALA A 332 5.51 -16.09 -39.57
C ALA A 332 6.78 -15.28 -39.36
#